data_AF-A0DJM8-F1
#
_entry.id   AF-A0DJM8-F1
#
_cell.length_a   1.000
_cell.length_b   1.000
_cell.length_c   1.000
_cell.angle_alpha   90.00
_cell.angle_beta   90.00
_cell.angle_gamma   90.00
#
_symmetry.space_group_name_H-M   'P 1'
#
loop_
_entity.id
_entity.type
_entity.pdbx_description
1 polymer ?
#
loop_
_entity_poly.entity_id
_entity_poly.type
_entity_poly.pdbx_seq_one_letter_code
_entity_poly.pdbx_strand_id
1 'polypeptide(L)'
;MIYVVYDLINIESYSNFLKFQKKMIRMLMKRCFTVQIKELEEAGKVIKLNKQHKKAEVEQFTPIPTSPVLGPIKIEDPKVSNKTYRWCSCGLSQKQPLCDGSHQGTSFKPFRFTLEQETDSLQLCGCKLTKNVPFCDGQTCVNLRKQSGQP
;
A
#
# COMPACT_ATOMS: atom_id res chain seq x y z
N MET A 1 59.77 56.92 -22.25
CA MET A 1 59.59 55.65 -21.51
C MET A 1 58.97 55.90 -20.13
N ILE A 2 57.75 56.42 -20.05
CA ILE A 2 57.06 56.66 -18.75
C ILE A 2 55.58 56.23 -18.81
N TYR A 3 54.95 56.21 -19.99
CA TYR A 3 53.53 55.85 -20.14
C TYR A 3 53.20 54.34 -20.04
N VAL A 4 54.17 53.43 -20.16
CA VAL A 4 53.91 51.97 -20.15
C VAL A 4 53.95 51.36 -18.74
N VAL A 5 54.33 52.14 -17.71
CA VAL A 5 54.50 51.66 -16.33
C VAL A 5 53.26 51.94 -15.48
N TYR A 6 52.41 52.89 -15.88
CA TYR A 6 51.15 53.21 -15.17
C TYR A 6 50.01 52.22 -15.44
N ASP A 7 50.05 51.46 -16.54
CA ASP A 7 48.98 50.52 -16.91
C ASP A 7 49.09 49.15 -16.21
N LEU A 8 50.27 48.73 -15.76
CA LEU A 8 50.48 47.42 -15.12
C LEU A 8 50.08 47.40 -13.64
N ILE A 9 50.20 48.54 -12.94
CA ILE A 9 49.83 48.66 -11.52
C ILE A 9 48.30 48.61 -11.34
N ASN A 10 47.54 49.02 -12.36
CA ASN A 10 46.08 49.15 -12.30
C ASN A 10 45.36 47.80 -12.49
N ILE A 11 45.89 46.90 -13.32
CA ILE A 11 45.29 45.58 -13.58
C ILE A 11 45.46 44.64 -12.38
N GLU A 12 46.62 44.70 -11.70
CA GLU A 12 46.92 43.84 -10.56
C GLU A 12 46.07 44.21 -9.33
N SER A 13 45.86 45.51 -9.10
CA SER A 13 44.96 46.03 -8.06
C SER A 13 43.50 45.64 -8.31
N TYR A 14 43.01 45.79 -9.55
CA TYR A 14 41.64 45.40 -9.93
C TYR A 14 41.40 43.89 -9.85
N SER A 15 42.38 43.08 -10.27
CA SER A 15 42.36 41.62 -10.11
C SER A 15 42.29 41.20 -8.65
N ASN A 16 43.05 41.86 -7.77
CA ASN A 16 43.01 41.59 -6.34
C ASN A 16 41.70 42.05 -5.69
N PHE A 17 41.10 43.15 -6.15
CA PHE A 17 39.77 43.59 -5.73
C PHE A 17 38.66 42.64 -6.16
N LEU A 18 38.69 42.12 -7.40
CA LEU A 18 37.75 41.08 -7.84
C LEU A 18 37.93 39.76 -7.07
N LYS A 19 39.16 39.37 -6.72
CA LYS A 19 39.41 38.20 -5.85
C LYS A 19 38.81 38.41 -4.46
N PHE A 20 38.90 39.63 -3.92
CA PHE A 20 38.30 39.99 -2.64
C PHE A 20 36.76 39.97 -2.71
N GLN A 21 36.16 40.58 -3.72
CA GLN A 21 34.71 40.56 -3.98
C GLN A 21 34.18 39.11 -4.14
N LYS A 22 34.87 38.26 -4.91
CA LYS A 22 34.53 36.83 -5.06
C LYS A 22 34.67 36.04 -3.75
N LYS A 23 35.64 36.38 -2.89
CA LYS A 23 35.81 35.78 -1.56
C LYS A 23 34.68 36.18 -0.63
N MET A 24 34.27 37.45 -0.66
CA MET A 24 33.13 37.97 0.09
C MET A 24 31.81 37.34 -0.35
N ILE A 25 31.54 37.26 -1.66
CA ILE A 25 30.36 36.59 -2.21
C ILE A 25 30.37 35.10 -1.83
N ARG A 26 31.51 34.40 -1.92
CA ARG A 26 31.63 33.01 -1.43
C ARG A 26 31.35 32.89 0.07
N MET A 27 31.82 33.83 0.89
CA MET A 27 31.55 33.82 2.33
C MET A 27 30.06 34.03 2.62
N LEU A 28 29.42 34.98 1.94
CA LEU A 28 27.99 35.27 2.08
C LEU A 28 27.13 34.09 1.59
N MET A 29 27.46 33.50 0.45
CA MET A 29 26.78 32.31 -0.10
C MET A 29 26.94 31.10 0.82
N LYS A 30 28.15 30.85 1.36
CA LYS A 30 28.38 29.78 2.35
C LYS A 30 27.53 29.99 3.61
N ARG A 31 27.46 31.23 4.10
CA ARG A 31 26.67 31.57 5.28
C ARG A 31 25.17 31.39 5.03
N CYS A 32 24.66 31.84 3.90
CA CYS A 32 23.26 31.67 3.50
C CYS A 32 22.89 30.17 3.36
N PHE A 33 23.73 29.39 2.69
CA PHE A 33 23.55 27.95 2.53
C PHE A 33 23.55 27.20 3.88
N THR A 34 24.43 27.58 4.81
CA THR A 34 24.44 26.97 6.16
C THR A 34 23.23 27.33 7.01
N VAL A 35 22.57 28.47 6.77
CA VAL A 35 21.33 28.85 7.48
C VAL A 35 20.16 28.03 6.94
N GLN A 36 20.04 27.90 5.61
CA GLN A 36 19.01 27.08 4.97
C GLN A 36 19.14 25.58 5.28
N ILE A 37 20.37 25.05 5.42
CA ILE A 37 20.56 23.65 5.85
C ILE A 37 20.09 23.43 7.30
N LYS A 38 20.34 24.38 8.20
CA LYS A 38 19.91 24.26 9.60
C LYS A 38 18.39 24.23 9.75
N GLU A 39 17.66 25.05 9.00
CA GLU A 39 16.19 25.04 8.97
C GLU A 39 15.64 23.67 8.48
N LEU A 40 16.28 23.05 7.49
CA LEU A 40 15.91 21.72 7.00
C LEU A 40 16.29 20.59 7.96
N GLU A 41 17.42 20.69 8.65
CA GLU A 41 17.84 19.73 9.68
C GLU A 41 16.93 19.75 10.92
N GLU A 42 16.35 20.90 11.26
CA GLU A 42 15.36 21.01 12.34
C GLU A 42 14.01 20.40 11.95
N ALA A 43 13.55 20.59 10.71
CA ALA A 43 12.35 19.94 10.19
C ALA A 43 12.47 18.40 10.14
N GLY A 44 13.68 17.88 9.88
CA GLY A 44 13.95 16.43 9.86
C GLY A 44 13.98 15.75 11.23
N LYS A 45 14.15 16.49 12.34
CA LYS A 45 14.23 15.93 13.70
C LYS A 45 12.89 15.50 14.29
N VAL A 46 11.78 15.91 13.69
CA VAL A 46 10.42 15.61 14.18
C VAL A 46 10.00 14.16 13.87
N ILE A 47 10.62 13.53 12.87
CA ILE A 47 10.33 12.15 12.47
C ILE A 47 11.47 11.25 12.95
N LYS A 48 11.31 10.64 14.13
CA LYS A 48 12.21 9.57 14.60
C LYS A 48 11.92 8.30 13.80
N LEU A 49 12.65 8.08 12.71
CA LEU A 49 12.66 6.80 12.01
C LEU A 49 13.26 5.73 12.93
N ASN A 50 12.43 4.82 13.41
CA ASN A 50 12.88 3.68 14.21
C ASN A 50 13.64 2.69 13.30
N LYS A 51 14.98 2.76 13.26
CA LYS A 51 15.85 1.80 12.57
C LYS A 51 15.99 0.49 13.35
N GLN A 52 14.89 -0.02 13.92
CA GLN A 52 14.84 -1.37 14.45
C GLN A 52 14.68 -2.35 13.29
N HIS A 53 15.79 -2.69 12.65
CA HIS A 53 15.90 -3.95 11.92
C HIS A 53 16.03 -5.09 12.93
N LYS A 54 15.01 -5.30 13.77
CA LYS A 54 14.82 -6.61 14.38
C LYS A 54 14.24 -7.48 13.29
N LYS A 55 14.89 -8.60 12.99
CA LYS A 55 14.33 -9.67 12.15
C LYS A 55 12.96 -9.97 12.76
N ALA A 56 11.90 -9.49 12.11
CA ALA A 56 10.55 -9.58 12.64
C ALA A 56 10.27 -11.06 12.87
N GLU A 57 10.11 -11.44 14.12
CA GLU A 57 9.39 -12.65 14.47
C GLU A 57 8.00 -12.44 13.89
N VAL A 58 7.69 -13.18 12.83
CA VAL A 58 6.45 -13.04 12.08
C VAL A 58 5.34 -13.54 13.00
N GLU A 59 4.75 -12.63 13.78
CA GLU A 59 3.42 -12.87 14.32
C GLU A 59 2.55 -13.32 13.15
N GLN A 60 1.96 -14.50 13.30
CA GLN A 60 1.33 -15.25 12.23
C GLN A 60 0.09 -14.50 11.73
N PHE A 61 0.28 -13.58 10.79
CA PHE A 61 -0.80 -12.79 10.20
C PHE A 61 -1.72 -13.72 9.39
N THR A 62 -2.93 -13.97 9.90
CA THR A 62 -3.95 -14.67 9.14
C THR A 62 -4.52 -13.71 8.09
N PRO A 63 -4.53 -14.10 6.80
CA PRO A 63 -5.04 -13.23 5.75
C PRO A 63 -6.55 -13.04 5.94
N ILE A 64 -7.01 -11.79 5.87
CA ILE A 64 -8.43 -11.44 5.96
C ILE A 64 -9.00 -11.36 4.53
N PRO A 65 -10.09 -12.07 4.21
CA PRO A 65 -10.67 -12.03 2.86
C PRO A 65 -11.44 -10.72 2.64
N THR A 66 -11.61 -10.34 1.37
CA THR A 66 -12.48 -9.23 1.00
C THR A 66 -13.94 -9.69 1.06
N SER A 67 -14.84 -8.83 1.55
CA SER A 67 -16.28 -9.07 1.59
C SER A 67 -17.00 -8.32 0.45
N PRO A 68 -17.12 -8.89 -0.76
CA PRO A 68 -17.73 -8.19 -1.89
C PRO A 68 -19.25 -7.98 -1.72
N VAL A 69 -19.95 -8.93 -1.09
CA VAL A 69 -21.40 -8.88 -0.88
C VAL A 69 -21.71 -9.33 0.54
N LEU A 70 -22.47 -8.51 1.27
CA LEU A 70 -22.98 -8.89 2.60
C LEU A 70 -24.25 -9.73 2.45
N GLY A 71 -24.12 -11.04 2.60
CA GLY A 71 -25.25 -11.98 2.57
C GLY A 71 -24.93 -13.27 1.80
N PRO A 72 -25.90 -14.19 1.71
CA PRO A 72 -25.78 -15.34 0.84
C PRO A 72 -25.91 -14.94 -0.64
N ILE A 73 -25.25 -15.68 -1.52
CA ILE A 73 -25.43 -15.60 -2.97
C ILE A 73 -26.07 -16.91 -3.40
N LYS A 74 -27.24 -16.82 -4.02
CA LYS A 74 -28.03 -17.95 -4.49
C LYS A 74 -27.47 -18.47 -5.83
N ILE A 75 -27.28 -19.78 -5.93
CA ILE A 75 -27.08 -20.49 -7.20
C ILE A 75 -28.33 -21.33 -7.45
N GLU A 76 -28.98 -21.10 -8.58
CA GLU A 76 -30.14 -21.88 -9.03
C GLU A 76 -29.69 -23.13 -9.78
N ASP A 77 -30.49 -24.20 -9.68
CA ASP A 77 -30.35 -25.46 -10.41
C ASP A 77 -28.92 -26.06 -10.41
N PRO A 78 -28.30 -26.24 -9.23
CA PRO A 78 -26.98 -26.83 -9.15
C PRO A 78 -26.99 -28.31 -9.58
N LYS A 79 -26.14 -28.65 -10.54
CA LYS A 79 -25.99 -30.03 -11.04
C LYS A 79 -25.24 -30.93 -10.04
N VAL A 80 -25.78 -32.13 -9.83
CA VAL A 80 -25.21 -33.21 -8.98
C VAL A 80 -24.25 -34.14 -9.77
N SER A 81 -24.10 -33.94 -11.08
CA SER A 81 -23.40 -34.83 -12.01
C SER A 81 -21.86 -34.86 -11.89
N ASN A 82 -21.30 -35.30 -10.75
CA ASN A 82 -19.85 -35.32 -10.47
C ASN A 82 -19.14 -33.98 -10.71
N LYS A 83 -19.90 -32.87 -10.69
CA LYS A 83 -19.38 -31.54 -10.94
C LYS A 83 -18.76 -31.00 -9.66
N THR A 84 -17.47 -30.73 -9.69
CA THR A 84 -16.79 -30.05 -8.58
C THR A 84 -17.00 -28.55 -8.66
N TYR A 85 -17.70 -27.99 -7.67
CA TYR A 85 -17.81 -26.56 -7.45
C TYR A 85 -16.57 -26.04 -6.73
N ARG A 86 -16.18 -24.79 -7.05
CA ARG A 86 -15.04 -24.10 -6.45
C ARG A 86 -15.53 -22.79 -5.87
N TRP A 87 -15.80 -22.75 -4.58
CA TRP A 87 -16.22 -21.53 -3.90
C TRP A 87 -15.03 -20.57 -3.71
N CYS A 88 -15.26 -19.29 -3.97
CA CYS A 88 -14.28 -18.23 -3.78
C CYS A 88 -14.14 -17.88 -2.30
N SER A 89 -12.95 -18.10 -1.72
CA SER A 89 -12.62 -17.80 -0.32
C SER A 89 -11.96 -16.43 -0.12
N CYS A 90 -11.32 -15.86 -1.15
CA CYS A 90 -10.61 -14.57 -1.03
C CYS A 90 -11.50 -13.33 -1.20
N GLY A 91 -12.66 -13.48 -1.87
CA GLY A 91 -13.55 -12.36 -2.19
C GLY A 91 -13.22 -11.59 -3.48
N LEU A 92 -12.09 -11.87 -4.13
CA LEU A 92 -11.61 -11.12 -5.30
C LEU A 92 -12.21 -11.59 -6.64
N SER A 93 -12.90 -12.72 -6.67
CA SER A 93 -13.50 -13.24 -7.90
C SER A 93 -14.56 -12.29 -8.45
N GLN A 94 -14.57 -12.11 -9.77
CA GLN A 94 -15.59 -11.39 -10.51
C GLN A 94 -16.80 -12.30 -10.80
N LYS A 95 -16.65 -13.62 -10.68
CA LYS A 95 -17.71 -14.63 -10.90
C LYS A 95 -18.26 -15.16 -9.57
N GLN A 96 -18.53 -14.27 -8.62
CA GLN A 96 -19.08 -14.65 -7.32
C GLN A 96 -20.35 -15.50 -7.47
N PRO A 97 -20.56 -16.51 -6.61
CA PRO A 97 -19.74 -16.89 -5.45
C PRO A 97 -18.58 -17.85 -5.79
N LEU A 98 -18.38 -18.18 -7.07
CA LEU A 98 -17.41 -19.17 -7.53
C LEU A 98 -16.04 -18.54 -7.78
N CYS A 99 -15.00 -19.36 -7.77
CA CYS A 99 -13.63 -18.95 -8.05
C CYS A 99 -13.39 -18.84 -9.55
N ASP A 100 -12.78 -17.72 -9.98
CA ASP A 100 -12.38 -17.43 -11.35
C ASP A 100 -10.85 -17.40 -11.55
N GLY A 101 -10.07 -17.62 -10.48
CA GLY A 101 -8.60 -17.54 -10.52
C GLY A 101 -8.01 -16.28 -9.88
N SER A 102 -8.81 -15.27 -9.54
CA SER A 102 -8.36 -13.98 -8.98
C SER A 102 -7.68 -14.07 -7.59
N HIS A 103 -7.54 -15.27 -7.02
CA HIS A 103 -6.80 -15.51 -5.77
C HIS A 103 -5.28 -15.63 -5.97
N GLN A 104 -4.79 -15.69 -7.21
CA GLN A 104 -3.36 -15.79 -7.51
C GLN A 104 -2.58 -14.63 -6.86
N GLY A 105 -1.45 -14.94 -6.22
CA GLY A 105 -0.65 -13.97 -5.46
C GLY A 105 -1.12 -13.75 -4.02
N THR A 106 -2.26 -14.32 -3.62
CA THR A 106 -2.71 -14.33 -2.21
C THR A 106 -2.45 -15.70 -1.56
N SER A 107 -2.59 -15.76 -0.24
CA SER A 107 -2.53 -17.01 0.54
C SER A 107 -3.83 -17.82 0.51
N PHE A 108 -4.89 -17.33 -0.14
CA PHE A 108 -6.18 -18.00 -0.21
C PHE A 108 -6.21 -19.10 -1.27
N LYS A 109 -6.96 -20.18 -0.98
CA LYS A 109 -7.26 -21.25 -1.94
C LYS A 109 -8.78 -21.45 -2.04
N PRO A 110 -9.33 -21.69 -3.23
CA PRO A 110 -10.75 -21.93 -3.40
C PRO A 110 -11.17 -23.25 -2.72
N PHE A 111 -12.35 -23.24 -2.09
CA PHE A 111 -12.90 -24.43 -1.45
C PHE A 111 -13.61 -25.30 -2.48
N ARG A 112 -13.21 -26.58 -2.58
CA ARG A 112 -13.76 -27.53 -3.56
C ARG A 112 -14.81 -28.40 -2.88
N PHE A 113 -15.98 -28.52 -3.49
CA PHE A 113 -17.04 -29.40 -3.01
C PHE A 113 -17.86 -29.98 -4.16
N THR A 114 -18.57 -31.07 -3.90
CA THR A 114 -19.51 -31.73 -4.80
C THR A 114 -20.87 -31.78 -4.11
N LEU A 115 -21.93 -31.96 -4.89
CA LEU A 115 -23.26 -32.22 -4.35
C LEU A 115 -23.52 -33.73 -4.40
N GLU A 116 -24.14 -34.26 -3.35
CA GLU A 116 -24.55 -35.66 -3.26
C GLU A 116 -26.03 -35.85 -3.62
N GLN A 117 -26.84 -34.79 -3.46
CA GLN A 117 -28.30 -34.81 -3.67
C GLN A 117 -28.74 -33.63 -4.51
N GLU A 118 -29.83 -33.80 -5.24
CA GLU A 118 -30.45 -32.73 -6.04
C GLU A 118 -31.08 -31.70 -5.11
N THR A 119 -30.82 -30.43 -5.40
CA THR A 119 -31.39 -29.30 -4.67
C THR A 119 -31.75 -28.21 -5.66
N ASP A 120 -32.84 -27.49 -5.41
CA ASP A 120 -33.28 -26.41 -6.30
C ASP A 120 -32.33 -25.21 -6.24
N SER A 121 -31.68 -25.00 -5.08
CA SER A 121 -30.75 -23.89 -4.91
C SER A 121 -29.69 -24.09 -3.83
N LEU A 122 -28.54 -23.44 -4.01
CA LEU A 122 -27.50 -23.31 -2.98
C LEU A 122 -27.41 -21.88 -2.48
N GLN A 123 -27.25 -21.72 -1.17
CA GLN A 123 -26.98 -20.44 -0.52
C GLN A 123 -25.52 -20.37 -0.08
N LEU A 124 -24.65 -19.86 -0.95
CA LEU A 124 -23.20 -19.78 -0.67
C LEU A 124 -22.84 -18.46 -0.01
N CYS A 125 -21.81 -18.48 0.85
CA CYS A 125 -21.39 -17.29 1.58
C CYS A 125 -20.81 -16.21 0.63
N GLY A 126 -21.36 -14.99 0.69
CA GLY A 126 -20.86 -13.81 -0.02
C GLY A 126 -19.80 -13.02 0.74
N CYS A 127 -19.88 -12.93 2.08
CA CYS A 127 -18.97 -12.12 2.90
C CYS A 127 -17.61 -12.78 3.19
N LYS A 128 -17.50 -14.10 2.94
CA LYS A 128 -16.29 -14.94 3.10
C LYS A 128 -15.83 -15.19 4.53
N LEU A 129 -16.65 -14.79 5.50
CA LEU A 129 -16.39 -14.93 6.93
C LEU A 129 -17.29 -15.97 7.61
N THR A 130 -18.00 -16.80 6.83
CA THR A 130 -18.87 -17.87 7.35
C THR A 130 -18.10 -18.86 8.21
N LYS A 131 -18.72 -19.33 9.30
CA LYS A 131 -18.22 -20.48 10.05
C LYS A 131 -18.51 -21.83 9.37
N ASN A 132 -19.50 -21.87 8.48
CA ASN A 132 -19.95 -23.08 7.81
C ASN A 132 -19.58 -23.06 6.32
N VAL A 133 -18.28 -23.12 6.01
CA VAL A 133 -17.78 -23.07 4.62
C VAL A 133 -18.32 -24.27 3.82
N PRO A 134 -18.88 -24.09 2.60
CA PRO A 134 -18.99 -22.86 1.80
C PRO A 134 -20.32 -22.10 1.94
N PHE A 135 -21.21 -22.57 2.81
CA PHE A 135 -22.58 -22.07 2.98
C PHE A 135 -22.66 -20.82 3.86
N CYS A 136 -23.75 -20.07 3.72
CA CYS A 136 -24.02 -18.93 4.59
C CYS A 136 -24.49 -19.41 5.98
N ASP A 137 -23.94 -18.82 7.05
CA ASP A 137 -24.34 -19.08 8.43
C ASP A 137 -25.43 -18.12 8.95
N GLY A 138 -25.83 -17.12 8.14
CA GLY A 138 -26.86 -16.12 8.45
C GLY A 138 -26.45 -15.07 9.49
N GLN A 139 -25.76 -15.48 10.56
CA GLN A 139 -25.40 -14.59 11.66
C GLN A 139 -24.25 -13.66 11.30
N THR A 140 -23.23 -14.14 10.59
CA THR A 140 -22.00 -13.38 10.37
C THR A 140 -22.26 -12.12 9.54
N CYS A 141 -23.04 -12.23 8.46
CA CYS A 141 -23.40 -11.07 7.64
C CYS A 141 -24.31 -10.07 8.36
N VAL A 142 -25.19 -10.53 9.24
CA VAL A 142 -26.06 -9.64 10.05
C VAL A 142 -25.22 -8.82 11.03
N ASN A 143 -24.25 -9.45 11.69
CA ASN A 143 -23.35 -8.76 12.61
C ASN A 143 -22.49 -7.71 11.87
N LEU A 144 -22.02 -8.04 10.66
CA LEU A 144 -21.25 -7.10 9.84
C LEU A 144 -22.08 -5.87 9.41
N ARG A 145 -23.35 -6.06 9.02
CA ARG A 145 -24.25 -4.94 8.66
C ARG A 145 -24.49 -3.98 9.83
N LYS A 146 -24.70 -4.53 11.03
CA LYS A 146 -24.87 -3.72 12.26
C LYS A 146 -23.63 -2.87 12.56
N GLN A 147 -22.43 -3.43 12.35
CA GLN A 147 -21.17 -2.71 12.56
C GLN A 147 -20.92 -1.63 11.50
N SER A 148 -21.36 -1.85 10.25
CA SER A 148 -21.21 -0.87 9.17
C SER A 148 -22.28 0.23 9.17
N GLY A 149 -23.23 0.21 10.11
CA GLY A 149 -24.31 1.20 10.19
C GLY A 149 -25.29 1.12 9.02
N GLN A 150 -25.32 -0.01 8.30
CA GLN A 150 -26.30 -0.26 7.25
C GLN A 150 -27.54 -0.93 7.86
N PRO A 151 -28.76 -0.46 7.52
CA PRO A 151 -30.01 -1.01 8.04
C PRO A 151 -30.21 -2.50 7.69
#